data_AF-A0AAJ1ZFQ3-F1
#
_entry.id   AF-A0AAJ1ZFQ3-F1
#
_cell.length_a   1.000
_cell.length_b   1.000
_cell.length_c   1.000
_cell.angle_alpha   90.00
_cell.angle_beta   90.00
_cell.angle_gamma   90.00
#
_symmetry.space_group_name_H-M   'P 1'
#
loop_
_entity.id
_entity.type
_entity.pdbx_description
1 polymer ?
#
loop_
_entity_poly.entity_id
_entity_poly.type
_entity_poly.pdbx_seq_one_letter_code
_entity_poly.pdbx_strand_id
1 'polypeptide(L)'
;MRRSAENKLRVVAVRIDPVIEQRLRVLAEATGRKQSFFLQRMIEEGIDAMEEIWLSPQMLAKMRNGELPELLAAHNATSDLFDLDATDAAS
;
A
#
# COMPACT_ATOMS: atom_id res chain seq x y z
N MET A 1 -7.23 -13.57 -28.44
CA MET A 1 -6.59 -12.41 -27.77
C MET A 1 -6.98 -12.41 -26.30
N ARG A 2 -6.07 -12.78 -25.39
CA ARG A 2 -6.30 -12.67 -23.93
C ARG A 2 -5.75 -11.32 -23.48
N ARG A 3 -6.62 -10.40 -23.08
CA ARG A 3 -6.20 -9.17 -22.39
C ARG A 3 -5.89 -9.55 -20.95
N SER A 4 -4.62 -9.78 -20.63
CA SER A 4 -4.18 -9.82 -19.24
C SER A 4 -4.15 -8.39 -18.74
N ALA A 5 -5.26 -7.90 -18.18
CA ALA A 5 -5.23 -6.68 -17.41
C ALA A 5 -4.58 -7.04 -16.06
N GLU A 6 -3.27 -6.85 -15.95
CA GLU A 6 -2.59 -6.91 -14.65
C GLU A 6 -3.33 -6.00 -13.68
N ASN A 7 -3.98 -6.61 -12.69
CA ASN A 7 -4.65 -5.87 -11.65
C ASN A 7 -3.59 -5.26 -10.73
N LYS A 8 -3.21 -4.01 -10.99
CA LYS A 8 -2.21 -3.26 -10.21
C LYS A 8 -2.69 -2.88 -8.81
N LEU A 9 -3.93 -3.21 -8.44
CA LEU A 9 -4.50 -2.88 -7.13
C LEU A 9 -4.16 -3.98 -6.13
N ARG A 10 -3.68 -3.58 -4.95
CA ARG A 10 -3.43 -4.45 -3.80
C ARG A 10 -4.56 -4.29 -2.77
N VAL A 11 -4.95 -5.39 -2.12
CA VAL A 11 -5.91 -5.35 -1.01
C VAL A 11 -5.16 -5.09 0.28
N VAL A 12 -5.58 -4.08 1.03
CA VAL A 12 -5.01 -3.73 2.34
C VAL A 12 -6.13 -3.79 3.38
N ALA A 13 -5.94 -4.60 4.42
CA ALA A 13 -6.84 -4.65 5.57
C ALA A 13 -6.24 -3.84 6.72
N VAL A 14 -6.99 -2.85 7.22
CA VAL A 14 -6.58 -1.99 8.32
C VAL A 14 -7.58 -2.05 9.47
N ARG A 15 -7.09 -1.99 10.71
CA ARG A 15 -7.93 -1.83 11.89
C ARG A 15 -8.08 -0.34 12.16
N ILE A 16 -9.32 0.14 12.21
CA ILE A 16 -9.65 1.52 12.51
C ILE A 16 -10.57 1.59 13.72
N ASP A 17 -10.53 2.72 14.41
CA ASP A 17 -11.46 3.01 15.49
C ASP A 17 -12.92 3.03 14.96
N PRO A 18 -13.90 2.49 15.70
CA PRO A 18 -15.31 2.50 15.30
C PRO A 18 -15.85 3.89 14.95
N VAL A 19 -15.35 4.95 15.60
CA VAL A 19 -15.73 6.34 15.31
C VAL A 19 -15.29 6.74 13.90
N ILE A 20 -14.11 6.27 13.44
CA ILE A 20 -13.63 6.53 12.09
C ILE A 20 -14.46 5.77 11.05
N GLU A 21 -14.82 4.52 11.34
CA GLU A 21 -15.73 3.74 10.49
C GLU A 21 -17.07 4.45 10.30
N GLN A 22 -17.65 4.96 11.40
CA GLN A 22 -18.92 5.68 11.34
C GLN A 22 -18.81 6.97 10.52
N ARG A 23 -17.71 7.71 10.63
CA ARG A 23 -17.46 8.91 9.81
C ARG A 23 -17.34 8.55 8.32
N LEU A 24 -16.63 7.47 8.00
CA LEU A 24 -16.51 6.95 6.64
C LEU A 24 -17.87 6.53 6.07
N ARG A 25 -18.72 5.90 6.89
CA ARG A 25 -20.10 5.53 6.52
C ARG A 25 -20.93 6.75 6.15
N VAL A 26 -20.92 7.79 6.98
CA VAL A 26 -21.67 9.02 6.70
C VAL A 26 -21.18 9.69 5.41
N LEU A 27 -19.86 9.76 5.18
CA LEU A 27 -19.29 10.29 3.93
C LEU A 27 -19.69 9.45 2.71
N ALA A 28 -19.68 8.13 2.85
CA ALA A 28 -20.12 7.21 1.82
C ALA A 28 -21.60 7.42 1.44
N GLU A 29 -22.47 7.48 2.44
CA GLU A 29 -23.91 7.70 2.26
C GLU A 29 -24.21 9.07 1.64
N ALA A 30 -23.57 10.13 2.13
CA ALA A 30 -23.79 11.50 1.64
C ALA A 30 -23.34 11.72 0.19
N THR A 31 -22.37 10.93 -0.29
CA THR A 31 -21.78 11.10 -1.63
C THR A 31 -22.18 10.01 -2.62
N GLY A 32 -22.89 8.97 -2.16
CA GLY A 32 -23.21 7.80 -2.97
C GLY A 32 -22.01 6.93 -3.35
N ARG A 33 -20.91 6.99 -2.56
CA ARG A 33 -19.66 6.23 -2.81
C ARG A 33 -19.45 5.15 -1.75
N LYS A 34 -18.51 4.23 -1.98
CA LYS A 34 -18.13 3.20 -1.00
C LYS A 34 -17.14 3.77 0.02
N GLN A 35 -17.16 3.29 1.26
CA GLN A 35 -16.18 3.69 2.30
C GLN A 35 -14.73 3.46 1.85
N SER A 36 -14.46 2.38 1.12
CA SER A 36 -13.13 2.04 0.59
C SER A 36 -12.54 3.13 -0.31
N PHE A 37 -13.39 3.89 -1.01
CA PHE A 37 -12.94 5.00 -1.85
C PHE A 37 -12.29 6.11 -1.00
N PHE A 38 -12.90 6.46 0.13
CA PHE A 38 -12.37 7.48 1.03
C PHE A 38 -11.12 7.00 1.78
N LEU A 39 -11.08 5.72 2.14
CA LEU A 39 -9.88 5.13 2.75
C LEU A 39 -8.70 5.18 1.76
N GLN A 40 -8.93 4.77 0.51
CA GLN A 40 -7.91 4.85 -0.54
C GLN A 40 -7.43 6.29 -0.74
N ARG A 41 -8.35 7.26 -0.85
CA ARG A 41 -8.02 8.68 -1.01
C ARG A 41 -7.21 9.23 0.15
N MET A 42 -7.58 8.92 1.39
CA MET A 42 -6.80 9.35 2.56
C MET A 42 -5.38 8.79 2.55
N ILE A 43 -5.19 7.56 2.08
CA ILE A 43 -3.84 6.96 1.95
C ILE A 43 -3.07 7.65 0.82
N GLU A 44 -3.66 7.77 -0.37
CA GLU A 44 -3.00 8.36 -1.54
C GLU A 44 -2.65 9.83 -1.35
N GLU A 45 -3.53 10.61 -0.71
CA GLU A 45 -3.32 12.05 -0.49
C GLU A 45 -2.54 12.33 0.80
N GLY A 46 -2.55 11.40 1.77
CA GLY A 46 -1.90 11.55 3.06
C GLY A 46 -0.47 11.03 3.13
N ILE A 47 -0.07 10.16 2.20
CA ILE A 47 1.25 9.51 2.27
C ILE A 47 2.40 10.52 2.20
N ASP A 48 2.33 11.51 1.30
CA ASP A 48 3.36 12.54 1.14
C ASP A 48 3.56 13.34 2.44
N ALA A 49 2.47 13.72 3.09
CA ALA A 49 2.52 14.43 4.37
C ALA A 49 3.04 13.55 5.50
N MET A 50 2.72 12.24 5.50
CA MET A 50 3.28 11.30 6.47
C MET A 50 4.78 11.10 6.28
N GLU A 51 5.25 11.05 5.03
CA GLU A 51 6.67 10.93 4.72
C GLU A 51 7.46 12.13 5.28
N GLU A 52 6.94 13.35 5.18
CA GLU A 52 7.61 14.54 5.73
C GLU A 52 7.67 14.55 7.26
N ILE A 53 6.66 14.01 7.95
CA ILE A 53 6.62 13.98 9.42
C ILE A 53 7.57 12.91 9.98
N TRP A 54 7.65 11.76 9.33
CA TRP A 54 8.29 10.57 9.88
C TRP A 54 9.66 10.26 9.27
N LEU A 55 9.97 10.77 8.07
CA LEU A 55 11.26 10.54 7.42
C LEU A 55 12.22 11.70 7.68
N SER A 56 13.48 11.35 7.94
CA SER A 56 14.54 12.36 8.01
C SER A 56 14.74 13.01 6.63
N PRO A 57 15.20 14.27 6.57
CA PRO A 57 15.51 14.95 5.30
C PRO A 57 16.50 14.17 4.42
N GLN A 58 17.41 13.40 5.04
CA GLN A 58 18.36 12.54 4.34
C GLN A 58 17.66 11.33 3.68
N MET A 59 16.64 10.75 4.32
CA MET A 59 15.85 9.67 3.74
C MET A 59 14.94 10.17 2.60
N LEU A 60 14.33 11.34 2.76
CA LEU A 60 13.54 11.97 1.71
C LEU A 60 14.39 12.27 0.46
N ALA A 61 15.61 12.77 0.65
CA ALA A 61 16.56 12.99 -0.45
C ALA A 61 16.92 11.68 -1.18
N LYS A 62 17.13 10.58 -0.44
CA LYS A 62 17.41 9.26 -1.02
C LYS A 62 16.22 8.71 -1.82
N MET A 63 15.01 8.81 -1.28
CA MET A 63 13.78 8.39 -1.98
C MET A 63 13.54 9.21 -3.26
N ARG A 64 13.78 10.52 -3.24
CA ARG A 64 13.70 11.39 -4.44
C ARG A 64 14.77 11.08 -5.48
N ASN A 65 15.95 10.63 -5.05
CA ASN A 65 17.04 10.22 -5.93
C ASN A 65 16.88 8.79 -6.46
N GLY A 66 15.80 8.07 -6.10
CA GLY A 66 15.57 6.68 -6.50
C GLY A 66 16.43 5.66 -5.75
N GLU A 67 17.22 6.10 -4.77
CA GLU A 67 17.92 5.21 -3.85
C GLU A 67 16.93 4.80 -2.75
N LEU A 68 16.22 3.70 -2.97
CA LEU A 68 15.38 3.09 -1.94
C LEU A 68 16.27 2.78 -0.72
N PRO A 69 15.98 3.34 0.47
CA PRO A 69 16.78 3.08 1.65
C PRO A 69 16.86 1.58 1.93
N GLU A 70 17.97 1.15 2.54
CA GLU A 70 18.27 -0.23 2.98
C GLU A 70 17.10 -0.98 3.64
N LEU A 71 16.16 -0.25 4.25
CA LEU A 71 14.89 -0.75 4.79
C LEU A 71 14.00 -1.48 3.76
N LEU A 72 13.94 -1.01 2.51
CA LEU A 72 13.20 -1.68 1.43
C LEU A 72 14.01 -2.82 0.81
N ALA A 73 15.35 -2.74 0.83
CA ALA A 73 16.21 -3.84 0.42
C ALA A 73 16.01 -5.09 1.31
N ALA A 74 15.78 -4.89 2.62
CA ALA A 74 15.43 -5.97 3.53
C ALA A 74 14.01 -6.54 3.30
N HIS A 75 13.04 -5.72 2.86
CA HIS A 75 11.67 -6.19 2.59
C HIS A 75 11.55 -6.98 1.29
N ASN A 76 12.43 -6.73 0.31
CA ASN A 76 12.56 -7.57 -0.89
C ASN A 76 13.10 -8.97 -0.54
N ALA A 77 13.92 -9.11 0.51
CA ALA A 77 14.42 -10.42 0.95
C ALA A 77 13.32 -11.31 1.54
N THR A 78 12.25 -10.73 2.09
CA THR A 78 11.08 -11.50 2.53
C THR A 78 10.16 -11.95 1.41
N SER A 79 10.27 -11.37 0.20
CA SER A 79 9.46 -11.80 -0.94
C SER A 79 9.93 -13.15 -1.50
N ASP A 80 11.22 -13.46 -1.38
CA ASP A 80 11.83 -14.75 -1.80
C ASP A 80 11.55 -15.90 -0.79
N LEU A 81 11.13 -15.56 0.43
CA LEU A 81 10.87 -16.56 1.48
C LEU A 81 9.50 -17.25 1.31
N PHE A 82 8.57 -16.63 0.57
CA PHE A 82 7.21 -17.11 0.38
C PHE A 82 6.87 -17.47 -1.07
N ASP A 83 7.80 -17.27 -2.02
CA ASP A 83 7.69 -17.74 -3.41
C ASP A 83 8.10 -19.23 -3.51
N LEU A 84 7.41 -20.09 -2.75
CA LEU A 84 7.51 -21.54 -2.87
C LEU A 84 6.54 -22.03 -3.96
N ASP A 85 6.84 -21.68 -5.21
CA ASP A 85 6.36 -22.41 -6.39
C ASP A 85 7.57 -22.81 -7.27
N ALA A 86 8.58 -23.42 -6.64
CA ALA A 86 9.51 -24.29 -7.35
C ALA A 86 8.81 -25.63 -7.59
N THR A 87 8.17 -25.68 -8.74
CA THR A 87 7.55 -26.85 -9.36
C THR A 87 8.49 -28.06 -9.36
N ASP A 88 7.93 -29.20 -8.96
CA ASP A 88 8.24 -30.58 -9.37
C ASP A 88 9.44 -30.77 -10.33
N ALA A 89 10.52 -31.35 -9.81
CA ALA A 89 11.45 -32.18 -10.59
C ALA A 89 12.40 -32.95 -9.65
N ALA A 90 12.11 -34.22 -9.38
CA ALA A 90 13.02 -35.34 -9.70
C ALA A 90 12.65 -36.63 -8.96
N SER A 91 12.22 -37.60 -9.79
CA SER A 91 12.31 -39.07 -9.67
C SER A 91 11.22 -39.80 -8.88
#